data_AF-A0A7H9B1T1-F1
#
_entry.id   AF-A0A7H9B1T1-F1
#
_cell.length_a   1.000
_cell.length_b   1.000
_cell.length_c   1.000
_cell.angle_alpha   90.00
_cell.angle_beta   90.00
_cell.angle_gamma   90.00
#
_symmetry.space_group_name_H-M   'P 1'
#
loop_
_entity.id
_entity.type
_entity.pdbx_description
1 polymer ?
#
loop_
_entity_poly.entity_id
_entity_poly.type
_entity_poly.pdbx_seq_one_letter_code
_entity_poly.pdbx_strand_id
1 'polypeptide(L)'
;MCSAGGIRRPVQIEEFKTAIGEMTKEELTRLEQEIENSISHLNRSNSRLQRYIAKLQGTHAGGDEEESEELDMEKVEDGDLQLYQESLRENDILLKNSVERLEALRQEDLYRSSHSGTPEV
;
A
#
# COMPACT_ATOMS: atom_id res chain seq x y z
N MET A 1 16.91 2.56 -29.35
CA MET A 1 17.00 2.93 -27.92
C MET A 1 15.61 2.79 -27.34
N CYS A 2 15.31 1.64 -26.71
CA CYS A 2 14.01 1.39 -26.11
C CYS A 2 14.07 1.84 -24.65
N SER A 3 13.41 2.95 -24.34
CA SER A 3 13.13 3.32 -22.95
C SER A 3 12.35 2.18 -22.32
N ALA A 4 12.98 1.49 -21.37
CA ALA A 4 12.32 0.60 -20.45
C ALA A 4 11.39 1.47 -19.57
N GLY A 5 10.19 1.72 -20.09
CA GLY A 5 9.11 2.34 -19.33
C GLY A 5 8.77 1.43 -18.16
N GLY A 6 9.40 1.70 -17.02
CA GLY A 6 8.68 2.19 -15.84
C GLY A 6 7.52 1.35 -15.31
N ILE A 7 7.41 0.05 -15.61
CA ILE A 7 6.53 -0.81 -14.83
C ILE A 7 7.31 -1.14 -13.56
N ARG A 8 7.14 -0.34 -12.50
CA ARG A 8 7.32 -0.80 -11.12
C ARG A 8 6.35 -1.97 -10.95
N ARG A 9 6.74 -3.16 -11.41
CA ARG A 9 5.94 -4.36 -11.15
C ARG A 9 5.89 -4.50 -9.64
N PRO A 10 4.71 -4.82 -9.07
CA PRO A 10 4.66 -5.40 -7.74
C PRO A 10 5.73 -6.50 -7.68
N VAL A 11 6.64 -6.45 -6.70
CA VAL A 11 7.65 -7.53 -6.53
C VAL A 11 6.87 -8.84 -6.53
N GLN A 12 7.34 -9.79 -7.34
CA GLN A 12 6.70 -11.10 -7.42
C GLN A 12 6.77 -11.71 -6.03
N ILE A 13 5.62 -12.05 -5.47
CA ILE A 13 5.51 -12.49 -4.08
C ILE A 13 6.43 -13.68 -3.77
N GLU A 14 6.72 -14.52 -4.76
CA GLU A 14 7.64 -15.66 -4.62
C GLU A 14 9.12 -15.24 -4.50
N GLU A 15 9.56 -14.21 -5.23
CA GLU A 15 10.89 -13.62 -5.06
C GLU A 15 11.02 -12.99 -3.68
N PHE A 16 9.95 -12.33 -3.21
CA PHE A 16 9.89 -11.75 -1.87
C PHE A 16 10.00 -12.82 -0.77
N LYS A 17 9.21 -13.90 -0.85
CA LYS A 17 9.27 -15.05 0.08
C LYS A 17 10.66 -15.67 0.15
N THR A 18 11.31 -15.82 -1.00
CA THR A 18 12.67 -16.36 -1.08
C THR A 18 13.65 -15.44 -0.34
N ALA A 19 13.58 -14.13 -0.58
CA ALA A 19 14.48 -13.16 0.04
C ALA A 19 14.32 -13.09 1.56
N ILE A 20 13.08 -13.09 2.08
CA ILE A 20 12.84 -12.99 3.53
C ILE A 20 13.30 -14.24 4.30
N GLY A 21 13.40 -15.39 3.63
CA GLY A 21 13.91 -16.63 4.22
C GLY A 21 15.37 -16.53 4.69
N GLU A 22 16.17 -15.65 4.10
CA GLU A 22 17.59 -15.45 4.44
C GLU A 22 17.83 -14.28 5.41
N MET A 23 16.80 -13.47 5.69
CA MET A 23 16.92 -12.28 6.53
C MET A 23 16.96 -12.62 8.02
N THR A 24 17.58 -11.75 8.82
CA THR A 24 17.56 -11.83 10.28
C THR A 24 16.20 -11.39 10.85
N LYS A 25 15.89 -11.79 12.09
CA LYS A 25 14.63 -11.39 12.75
C LYS A 25 14.47 -9.88 12.83
N GLU A 26 15.54 -9.16 13.11
CA GLU A 26 15.53 -7.70 13.21
C GLU A 26 15.24 -7.03 11.88
N GLU A 27 15.78 -7.57 10.78
CA GLU A 27 15.49 -7.09 9.43
C GLU A 27 14.05 -7.38 9.03
N LEU A 28 13.51 -8.55 9.38
CA LEU A 28 12.09 -8.90 9.15
C LEU A 28 11.16 -7.95 9.89
N THR A 29 11.42 -7.66 11.18
CA THR A 29 10.61 -6.71 11.96
C THR A 29 10.66 -5.29 11.38
N ARG A 30 11.83 -4.83 10.93
CA ARG A 30 11.93 -3.52 10.26
C ARG A 30 11.13 -3.48 8.96
N LEU A 31 11.25 -4.52 8.14
CA LEU A 31 10.54 -4.63 6.88
C LEU A 31 9.01 -4.69 7.08
N GLU A 32 8.55 -5.39 8.12
CA GLU A 32 7.14 -5.40 8.53
C GLU A 32 6.65 -3.98 8.84
N GLN A 33 7.36 -3.26 9.70
CA GLN A 33 7.03 -1.87 10.07
C GLN A 33 6.97 -0.94 8.84
N GLU A 34 7.91 -1.08 7.90
CA GLU A 34 7.96 -0.29 6.67
C GLU A 34 6.74 -0.56 5.77
N ILE A 35 6.35 -1.83 5.63
CA ILE A 35 5.17 -2.23 4.84
C ILE A 35 3.88 -1.73 5.51
N GLU A 36 3.74 -1.85 6.83
CA GLU A 36 2.58 -1.33 7.56
C GLU A 36 2.44 0.18 7.42
N ASN A 37 3.55 0.91 7.52
CA ASN A 37 3.58 2.35 7.28
C ASN A 37 3.14 2.69 5.84
N SER A 38 3.66 1.95 4.84
CA SER A 38 3.26 2.13 3.44
C SER A 38 1.75 1.92 3.24
N ILE A 39 1.18 0.86 3.83
CA ILE A 39 -0.26 0.57 3.80
C ILE A 39 -1.05 1.72 4.44
N SER A 40 -0.63 2.21 5.61
CA SER A 40 -1.26 3.34 6.31
C SER A 40 -1.27 4.61 5.45
N HIS A 41 -0.13 4.95 4.85
CA HIS A 41 -0.01 6.09 3.95
C HIS A 41 -0.89 5.96 2.70
N LEU A 42 -0.90 4.78 2.06
CA LEU A 42 -1.73 4.50 0.89
C LEU A 42 -3.23 4.60 1.22
N ASN A 43 -3.67 4.06 2.35
CA ASN A 43 -5.07 4.16 2.79
C ASN A 43 -5.51 5.61 3.04
N ARG A 44 -4.66 6.42 3.68
CA ARG A 44 -4.93 7.86 3.90
C ARG A 44 -4.99 8.61 2.57
N SER A 45 -4.06 8.33 1.67
CA SER A 45 -4.04 8.89 0.31
C SER A 45 -5.31 8.54 -0.45
N ASN A 46 -5.69 7.26 -0.47
CA ASN A 46 -6.90 6.78 -1.12
C ASN A 46 -8.17 7.41 -0.54
N SER A 47 -8.25 7.56 0.78
CA SER A 47 -9.38 8.22 1.44
C SER A 47 -9.52 9.68 0.99
N ARG A 48 -8.41 10.39 0.81
CA ARG A 48 -8.41 11.76 0.28
C ARG A 48 -8.85 11.80 -1.19
N LEU A 49 -8.29 10.93 -2.02
CA LEU A 49 -8.66 10.81 -3.44
C LEU A 49 -10.14 10.47 -3.64
N GLN A 50 -10.69 9.56 -2.84
CA GLN A 50 -12.12 9.22 -2.86
C GLN A 50 -13.00 10.42 -2.52
N ARG A 51 -12.62 11.25 -1.54
CA ARG A 51 -13.34 12.49 -1.23
C ARG A 51 -13.30 13.47 -2.40
N TYR A 52 -12.16 13.61 -3.10
CA TYR A 52 -12.08 14.48 -4.28
C TYR A 52 -12.97 13.99 -5.42
N ILE A 53 -12.94 12.68 -5.71
CA ILE A 53 -13.79 12.08 -6.74
C ILE A 53 -15.27 12.28 -6.41
N ALA A 54 -15.68 12.07 -5.15
CA ALA A 54 -17.06 12.29 -4.72
C ALA A 54 -17.48 13.76 -4.89
N LYS A 55 -16.59 14.72 -4.57
CA LYS A 55 -16.83 16.16 -4.82
C LYS A 55 -17.00 16.46 -6.31
N LEU A 56 -16.13 15.94 -7.17
CA LEU A 56 -16.20 16.13 -8.62
C LEU A 56 -17.43 15.50 -9.27
N GLN A 57 -17.87 14.35 -8.76
CA GLN A 57 -19.05 13.63 -9.28
C GLN A 57 -20.39 14.23 -8.81
N GLY A 58 -20.36 15.27 -7.96
CA GLY A 58 -21.57 15.89 -7.40
C GLY A 58 -22.31 14.98 -6.40
N THR A 59 -21.72 13.83 -6.04
CA THR A 59 -22.19 12.94 -4.99
C THR A 59 -21.75 13.49 -3.64
N HIS A 60 -22.35 14.61 -3.23
CA HIS A 60 -22.36 14.99 -1.83
C HIS A 60 -23.15 13.93 -1.05
N ALA A 61 -22.44 13.00 -0.40
CA ALA A 61 -22.97 12.34 0.77
C ALA A 61 -23.13 13.43 1.83
N GLY A 62 -24.36 13.91 2.05
CA GLY A 62 -24.65 14.90 3.07
C GLY A 62 -24.11 14.44 4.42
N GLY A 63 -23.29 15.28 5.05
CA GLY A 63 -22.65 14.97 6.32
C GLY A 63 -21.44 15.86 6.57
N ASP A 64 -21.70 16.95 7.27
CA ASP A 64 -20.80 17.75 8.10
C ASP A 64 -19.81 18.73 7.46
N GLU A 65 -20.12 20.01 7.71
CA GLU A 65 -19.32 21.23 7.52
C GLU A 65 -18.12 21.36 8.48
N GLU A 66 -17.63 20.27 9.10
CA GLU A 66 -16.61 20.37 10.17
C GLU A 66 -15.33 19.59 9.85
N GLU A 67 -14.62 19.96 8.78
CA GLU A 67 -13.14 19.85 8.74
C GLU A 67 -12.60 20.74 7.63
N SER A 68 -12.83 22.05 7.80
CA SER A 68 -12.33 23.12 6.94
C SER A 68 -10.90 23.51 7.32
N GLU A 69 -9.95 22.58 7.34
CA GLU A 69 -8.52 22.92 7.44
C GLU A 69 -7.69 22.02 6.51
N GLU A 70 -6.90 22.65 5.62
CA GLU A 70 -5.93 22.05 4.69
C GLU A 70 -6.44 21.31 3.44
N LEU A 71 -7.44 21.86 2.76
CA LEU A 71 -7.53 21.64 1.31
C LEU A 71 -7.18 22.95 0.62
N ASP A 72 -5.88 23.19 0.44
CA ASP A 72 -5.38 24.24 -0.45
C ASP A 72 -5.81 23.88 -1.87
N MET A 73 -6.89 24.52 -2.30
CA MET A 73 -7.64 24.21 -3.52
C MET A 73 -7.02 24.97 -4.69
N GLU A 74 -5.94 24.42 -5.26
CA GLU A 74 -5.67 24.67 -6.67
C GLU A 74 -6.74 23.96 -7.51
N LYS A 75 -7.30 24.72 -8.45
CA LYS A 75 -8.47 24.43 -9.27
C LYS A 75 -8.41 23.01 -9.87
N VAL A 76 -9.28 22.14 -9.39
CA VAL A 76 -9.45 20.79 -9.94
C VAL A 76 -10.29 20.91 -11.21
N GLU A 77 -9.72 20.57 -12.37
CA GLU A 77 -10.39 20.54 -13.68
C GLU A 77 -11.00 19.16 -13.95
N ASP A 78 -11.98 19.04 -14.84
CA ASP A 78 -12.65 17.76 -15.17
C ASP A 78 -11.67 16.68 -15.70
N GLY A 79 -10.51 17.08 -16.24
CA GLY A 79 -9.43 16.18 -16.61
C GLY A 79 -8.81 15.43 -15.41
N ASP A 80 -8.96 15.97 -14.20
CA ASP A 80 -8.41 15.40 -12.98
C ASP A 80 -9.24 14.20 -12.48
N LEU A 81 -10.52 14.09 -12.86
CA LEU A 81 -11.38 12.99 -12.40
C LEU A 81 -10.86 11.63 -12.87
N GLN A 82 -10.54 11.53 -14.17
CA GLN A 82 -10.02 10.27 -14.73
C GLN A 82 -8.65 9.93 -14.15
N LEU A 83 -7.79 10.94 -13.96
CA LEU A 83 -6.47 10.80 -13.35
C LEU A 83 -6.56 10.30 -11.91
N TYR A 84 -7.49 10.83 -11.11
CA TYR A 84 -7.70 10.38 -9.73
C TYR A 84 -8.27 8.96 -9.66
N GLN A 85 -9.17 8.60 -10.58
CA GLN A 85 -9.69 7.23 -10.68
C GLN A 85 -8.61 6.22 -11.11
N GLU A 86 -7.70 6.62 -12.00
CA GLU A 86 -6.53 5.81 -12.37
C GLU A 86 -5.57 5.67 -11.18
N SER A 87 -5.26 6.78 -10.50
CA SER A 87 -4.42 6.79 -9.30
C SER A 87 -4.97 5.87 -8.20
N LEU A 88 -6.28 5.86 -7.96
CA LEU A 88 -6.92 4.94 -7.02
C LEU A 88 -6.74 3.47 -7.43
N ARG A 89 -6.89 3.15 -8.72
CA ARG A 89 -6.70 1.79 -9.23
C ARG A 89 -5.26 1.33 -9.06
N GLU A 90 -4.29 2.19 -9.36
CA GLU A 90 -2.87 1.87 -9.15
C GLU A 90 -2.54 1.68 -7.67
N ASN A 91 -3.05 2.55 -6.80
CA ASN A 91 -2.85 2.42 -5.37
C ASN A 91 -3.47 1.14 -4.80
N ASP A 92 -4.62 0.69 -5.31
CA ASP A 92 -5.24 -0.59 -4.92
C ASP A 92 -4.36 -1.81 -5.29
N ILE A 93 -3.71 -1.78 -6.45
CA ILE A 93 -2.74 -2.81 -6.85
C ILE A 93 -1.55 -2.82 -5.88
N LEU A 94 -1.02 -1.65 -5.54
CA LEU A 94 0.07 -1.53 -4.56
C LEU A 94 -0.36 -2.00 -3.17
N LEU A 95 -1.56 -1.66 -2.73
CA LEU A 95 -2.12 -2.07 -1.45
C LEU A 95 -2.23 -3.60 -1.36
N LYS A 96 -2.80 -4.24 -2.38
CA LYS A 96 -2.90 -5.70 -2.46
C LYS A 96 -1.54 -6.36 -2.34
N ASN A 97 -0.54 -5.86 -3.07
CA ASN A 97 0.80 -6.42 -3.00
C ASN A 97 1.47 -6.18 -1.63
N SER A 98 1.28 -5.03 -1.01
CA SER A 98 1.79 -4.77 0.35
C SER A 98 1.14 -5.70 1.38
N VAL A 99 -0.16 -5.97 1.26
CA VAL A 99 -0.88 -6.92 2.14
C VAL A 99 -0.35 -8.34 1.94
N GLU A 100 -0.16 -8.79 0.70
CA GLU A 100 0.42 -10.11 0.41
C GLU A 100 1.83 -10.27 1.01
N ARG A 101 2.67 -9.23 0.93
CA ARG A 101 4.01 -9.24 1.53
C ARG A 101 3.95 -9.29 3.05
N LEU A 102 3.03 -8.54 3.67
CA LEU A 102 2.82 -8.56 5.11
C LEU A 102 2.38 -9.96 5.59
N GLU A 103 1.51 -10.61 4.83
CA GLU A 103 1.12 -12.00 5.11
C GLU A 103 2.30 -12.96 5.01
N ALA A 104 3.14 -12.84 3.96
CA ALA A 104 4.34 -13.66 3.81
C ALA A 104 5.32 -13.48 4.98
N LEU A 105 5.53 -12.25 5.47
CA LEU A 105 6.35 -11.99 6.66
C LEU A 105 5.79 -12.68 7.90
N ARG A 106 4.48 -12.63 8.12
CA ARG A 106 3.82 -13.30 9.26
C ARG A 106 3.93 -14.82 9.17
N GLN A 107 3.81 -15.39 7.97
CA GLN A 107 4.00 -16.82 7.74
C GLN A 107 5.44 -17.24 8.06
N GLU A 108 6.43 -16.44 7.66
CA GLU A 108 7.84 -16.69 7.96
C GLU A 108 8.14 -16.61 9.47
N ASP A 109 7.60 -15.62 10.18
CA ASP A 109 7.79 -15.51 11.64
C ASP A 109 7.15 -16.69 12.39
N LEU A 110 5.97 -17.15 11.96
CA LEU A 110 5.32 -18.36 12.49
C LEU A 110 6.15 -19.62 12.21
N TYR A 111 6.72 -19.75 11.00
CA TYR A 111 7.58 -20.86 10.62
C TYR A 111 8.84 -20.91 11.51
N ARG A 112 9.52 -19.78 11.69
CA ARG A 112 10.71 -19.68 12.56
C ARG A 112 10.38 -19.94 14.03
N SER A 113 9.26 -19.43 14.51
CA SER A 113 8.81 -19.63 15.90
C SER A 113 8.48 -21.10 16.20
N SER A 114 7.94 -21.84 15.22
CA SER A 114 7.64 -23.27 15.38
C SER A 114 8.88 -24.17 15.24
N HIS A 115 9.86 -23.80 14.41
CA HIS A 115 11.07 -24.61 14.17
C HIS A 115 12.24 -24.30 15.11
N SER A 116 12.26 -23.15 15.77
CA SER A 116 13.25 -22.83 16.82
C SER A 116 13.05 -23.60 18.13
N GLY A 117 11.97 -24.39 18.24
CA GLY A 117 11.63 -25.21 19.41
C GLY A 117 12.10 -26.68 19.34
N THR A 118 12.72 -27.14 18.26
CA THR A 118 13.31 -28.48 18.18
C THR A 118 14.80 -28.44 18.54
N PRO A 119 15.21 -28.87 19.75
CA PRO A 119 16.62 -29.16 19.98
C PRO A 119 17.01 -30.35 19.11
N GLU A 120 18.05 -30.20 18.30
CA GLU A 120 18.71 -31.35 17.66
C GLU A 120 19.12 -32.34 18.76
N VAL A 121 18.71 -33.59 18.56
CA VAL A 121 18.97 -34.73 19.46
C VAL A 121 20.36 -35.30 19.21
#